data_AF-K2G1F1-F1
#
_entry.id   AF-K2G1F1-F1
#
_cell.length_a   1.000
_cell.length_b   1.000
_cell.length_c   1.000
_cell.angle_alpha   90.00
_cell.angle_beta   90.00
_cell.angle_gamma   90.00
#
_symmetry.space_group_name_H-M   'P 1'
#
loop_
_entity.id
_entity.type
_entity.pdbx_description
1 polymer ?
#
loop_
_entity_poly.entity_id
_entity_poly.type
_entity_poly.pdbx_seq_one_letter_code
_entity_poly.pdbx_strand_id
1 'polypeptide(L)'
;HQVLGLTRASAIAQFSLSMPSYQDVTARYECASPQITLSFGFKEMTVYVGREFPQGSCAHKEILEHEMRHVKAYQEHLASIEKGIQEDISRRFVTGDFWRGQAGAHYARISQELDERWLPYVNREMKKVNLAQALIDTPEEYARLSAACNGEVKQLAQ
;
A
#
# COMPACT_ATOMS: atom_id res chain seq x y z
N HIS A 1 -2.85 -22.25 15.39
CA HIS A 1 -2.40 -20.86 15.56
C HIS A 1 -3.60 -20.05 15.97
N GLN A 2 -3.55 -19.46 17.16
CA GLN A 2 -4.61 -18.59 17.64
C GLN A 2 -4.18 -17.15 17.45
N VAL A 3 -5.07 -16.35 16.87
CA VAL A 3 -4.83 -14.93 16.56
C VAL A 3 -5.19 -14.15 17.82
N LEU A 4 -4.18 -13.57 18.47
CA LEU A 4 -4.35 -12.80 19.73
C LEU A 4 -4.75 -11.34 19.47
N GLY A 5 -4.28 -10.80 18.33
CA GLY A 5 -4.61 -9.50 17.78
C GLY A 5 -4.53 -9.56 16.25
N LEU A 6 -5.06 -8.53 15.60
CA LEU A 6 -5.01 -8.40 14.15
C LEU A 6 -4.92 -6.94 13.73
N THR A 7 -3.93 -6.63 12.91
CA THR A 7 -3.84 -5.36 12.20
C THR A 7 -4.36 -5.51 10.77
N ARG A 8 -5.48 -4.85 10.46
CA ARG A 8 -6.09 -4.84 9.11
C ARG A 8 -5.86 -3.49 8.44
N ALA A 9 -5.18 -3.50 7.29
CA ALA A 9 -4.97 -2.30 6.49
C ALA A 9 -5.68 -2.41 5.12
N SER A 10 -6.41 -1.36 4.75
CA SER A 10 -7.11 -1.30 3.45
C SER A 10 -6.32 -0.45 2.46
N ALA A 11 -5.50 -1.11 1.64
CA ALA A 11 -4.68 -0.46 0.62
C ALA A 11 -5.54 0.18 -0.48
N ILE A 12 -5.17 1.38 -0.90
CA ILE A 12 -5.76 2.09 -2.04
C ILE A 12 -4.64 2.67 -2.90
N ALA A 13 -4.81 2.58 -4.21
CA ALA A 13 -3.97 3.24 -5.20
C ALA A 13 -4.87 3.80 -6.30
N GLN A 14 -4.59 5.01 -6.76
CA GLN A 14 -5.35 5.69 -7.79
C GLN A 14 -4.42 6.52 -8.66
N PHE A 15 -4.62 6.42 -9.97
CA PHE A 15 -4.01 7.32 -10.94
C PHE A 15 -4.98 8.44 -11.30
N SER A 16 -4.44 9.64 -11.48
CA SER A 16 -5.09 10.75 -12.16
C SER A 16 -4.23 11.13 -13.36
N LEU A 17 -4.87 11.30 -14.52
CA LEU A 17 -4.23 11.68 -15.77
C LEU A 17 -4.82 13.01 -16.25
N SER A 18 -3.95 14.01 -16.35
CA SER A 18 -4.21 15.26 -17.06
C SER A 18 -3.40 15.28 -18.36
N MET A 19 -3.98 15.80 -19.43
CA MET A 19 -3.36 15.78 -20.75
C MET A 19 -3.50 17.14 -21.45
N PRO A 20 -2.79 18.19 -20.99
CA PRO A 20 -2.66 19.42 -21.76
C PRO A 20 -2.19 19.11 -23.18
N SER A 21 -2.91 19.63 -24.18
CA SER A 21 -2.62 19.39 -25.58
C SER A 21 -2.86 20.63 -26.44
N TYR A 22 -2.09 20.70 -27.54
CA TYR A 22 -2.31 21.64 -28.62
C TYR A 22 -2.73 20.87 -29.86
N GLN A 23 -3.87 21.23 -30.42
CA GLN A 23 -4.39 20.63 -31.64
C GLN A 23 -3.97 21.41 -32.88
N ASP A 24 -3.84 20.72 -34.00
CA ASP A 24 -3.65 21.35 -35.30
C ASP A 24 -4.92 22.06 -35.77
N VAL A 25 -4.81 22.86 -36.85
CA VAL A 25 -5.96 23.62 -37.39
C VAL A 25 -7.13 22.74 -37.83
N THR A 26 -6.88 21.46 -38.11
CA THR A 26 -7.93 20.49 -38.50
C THR A 26 -8.54 19.75 -37.32
N ALA A 27 -8.02 19.94 -36.10
CA ALA A 27 -8.35 19.19 -34.89
C ALA A 27 -8.19 17.67 -35.01
N ARG A 28 -7.41 17.19 -35.99
CA ARG A 28 -7.17 15.75 -36.21
C ARG A 28 -5.95 15.27 -35.47
N TYR A 29 -4.96 16.14 -35.28
CA TYR A 29 -3.70 15.83 -34.64
C TYR A 29 -3.49 16.70 -33.42
N GLU A 30 -2.83 16.14 -32.40
CA GLU A 30 -2.45 16.86 -31.20
C GLU A 30 -0.99 16.60 -30.83
N CYS A 31 -0.39 17.59 -30.17
CA CYS A 31 0.82 17.45 -29.36
C CYS A 31 0.39 17.53 -27.90
N ALA A 32 0.57 16.44 -27.16
CA ALA A 32 0.14 16.31 -25.77
C ALA A 32 1.33 16.15 -24.82
N SER A 33 1.15 16.61 -23.58
CA SER A 33 2.11 16.42 -22.48
C SER A 33 1.40 15.76 -21.30
N PRO A 34 1.56 14.44 -21.08
CA PRO A 34 0.88 13.74 -20.02
C PRO A 34 1.39 14.17 -18.64
N GLN A 35 0.44 14.49 -17.76
CA GLN A 35 0.68 14.72 -16.34
C GLN A 35 0.00 13.60 -15.56
N ILE A 36 0.82 12.74 -14.96
CA ILE A 36 0.35 11.58 -14.21
C ILE A 36 0.58 11.85 -12.73
N THR A 37 -0.49 11.77 -11.94
CA THR A 37 -0.42 11.80 -10.48
C THR A 37 -0.84 10.45 -9.95
N LEU A 38 0.04 9.82 -9.17
CA LEU A 38 -0.26 8.61 -8.42
C LEU A 38 -0.50 8.98 -6.97
N SER A 39 -1.62 8.54 -6.40
CA SER A 39 -1.88 8.59 -4.97
C SER A 39 -2.09 7.17 -4.47
N PHE A 40 -1.33 6.76 -3.46
CA PHE A 40 -1.46 5.44 -2.87
C PHE A 40 -1.18 5.48 -1.36
N GLY A 41 -1.74 4.53 -0.64
CA GLY A 41 -1.61 4.44 0.81
C GLY A 41 -2.65 3.51 1.41
N PHE A 42 -2.95 3.67 2.69
CA PHE A 42 -4.01 2.92 3.36
C PHE A 42 -5.16 3.85 3.70
N LYS A 43 -6.37 3.50 3.23
CA LYS A 43 -7.59 4.25 3.54
C LYS A 43 -7.91 4.20 5.03
N GLU A 44 -7.65 3.04 5.64
CA GLU A 44 -7.86 2.77 7.05
C GLU A 44 -6.86 1.71 7.52
N MET A 45 -6.38 1.85 8.75
CA MET A 45 -5.67 0.81 9.50
C MET A 45 -6.41 0.60 10.81
N THR A 46 -6.94 -0.61 11.03
CA THR A 46 -7.68 -0.96 12.23
C THR A 46 -6.91 -2.04 12.99
N VAL A 47 -6.67 -1.79 14.27
CA VAL A 47 -6.05 -2.76 15.18
C VAL A 47 -7.15 -3.38 16.04
N TYR A 48 -7.20 -4.71 16.02
CA TYR A 48 -8.09 -5.51 16.85
C TYR A 48 -7.28 -6.26 17.90
N VAL A 49 -7.79 -6.27 19.14
CA VAL A 49 -7.28 -7.11 20.23
C VAL A 49 -8.41 -8.06 20.64
N GLY A 50 -8.06 -9.32 20.97
CA GLY A 50 -9.03 -10.30 21.46
C GLY A 50 -9.86 -9.77 22.63
N ARG A 51 -11.17 -10.00 22.59
CA ARG A 51 -12.13 -9.53 23.61
C ARG A 51 -11.86 -10.13 25.00
N GLU A 52 -11.20 -11.27 25.03
CA GLU A 52 -10.74 -11.98 26.21
C GLU A 52 -9.64 -11.23 26.98
N PHE A 53 -9.02 -10.21 26.37
CA PHE A 53 -7.99 -9.37 27.00
C PHE A 53 -8.60 -8.00 27.38
N PRO A 54 -8.93 -7.76 28.66
CA PRO A 54 -9.57 -6.51 29.06
C PRO A 54 -8.70 -5.29 28.78
N GLN A 55 -9.30 -4.22 28.26
CA GLN A 55 -8.57 -2.99 27.97
C GLN A 55 -7.84 -2.47 29.22
N GLY A 56 -6.54 -2.19 29.06
CA GLY A 56 -5.68 -1.72 30.15
C GLY A 56 -4.99 -2.82 30.97
N SER A 57 -5.36 -4.09 30.77
CA SER A 57 -4.62 -5.23 31.35
C SER A 57 -3.20 -5.33 30.79
N CYS A 58 -2.35 -6.10 31.46
CA CYS A 58 -1.00 -6.39 30.98
C CYS A 58 -1.07 -7.08 29.60
N ALA A 59 -1.88 -8.14 29.49
CA ALA A 59 -2.05 -8.90 28.25
C ALA A 59 -2.51 -8.02 27.08
N HIS A 60 -3.49 -7.15 27.31
CA HIS A 60 -3.97 -6.22 26.29
C HIS A 60 -2.86 -5.28 25.79
N LYS A 61 -2.03 -4.75 26.70
CA LYS A 61 -0.93 -3.84 26.33
C LYS A 61 0.13 -4.55 25.48
N GLU A 62 0.55 -5.73 25.89
CA GLU A 62 1.54 -6.54 25.14
C GLU A 62 1.05 -6.87 23.72
N ILE A 63 -0.21 -7.28 23.58
CA ILE A 63 -0.81 -7.57 22.27
C ILE A 63 -0.92 -6.28 21.45
N LEU A 64 -1.41 -5.19 22.04
CA LEU A 64 -1.51 -3.91 21.34
C LEU A 64 -0.13 -3.42 20.86
N GLU A 65 0.90 -3.51 21.69
CA GLU A 65 2.28 -3.14 21.33
C GLU A 65 2.82 -4.01 20.19
N HIS A 66 2.48 -5.31 20.17
CA HIS A 66 2.78 -6.18 19.04
C HIS A 66 2.07 -5.71 17.77
N GLU A 67 0.76 -5.47 17.82
CA GLU A 67 0.00 -4.97 16.66
C GLU A 67 0.49 -3.60 16.17
N MET A 68 0.97 -2.74 17.06
CA MET A 68 1.56 -1.47 16.67
C MET A 68 2.88 -1.63 15.89
N ARG A 69 3.62 -2.74 16.05
CA ARG A 69 4.77 -3.05 15.18
C ARG A 69 4.32 -3.37 13.76
N HIS A 70 3.19 -4.05 13.60
CA HIS A 70 2.59 -4.28 12.29
C HIS A 70 2.19 -2.96 11.61
N VAL A 71 1.55 -2.05 12.35
CA VAL A 71 1.23 -0.70 11.85
C VAL A 71 2.49 0.03 11.39
N LYS A 72 3.56 -0.02 12.19
CA LYS A 72 4.84 0.59 11.83
C LYS A 72 5.44 -0.02 10.57
N ALA A 73 5.41 -1.35 10.42
CA ALA A 73 5.88 -2.03 9.21
C ALA A 73 5.09 -1.60 7.97
N TYR A 74 3.77 -1.41 8.07
CA TYR A 74 2.97 -0.83 6.98
C TYR A 74 3.42 0.57 6.57
N GLN A 75 3.68 1.45 7.54
CA GLN A 75 4.12 2.83 7.30
C GLN A 75 5.51 2.88 6.66
N GLU A 76 6.47 2.12 7.21
CA GLU A 76 7.84 2.05 6.71
C GLU A 76 7.90 1.46 5.30
N HIS A 77 7.11 0.40 5.04
CA HIS A 77 7.05 -0.22 3.72
C HIS A 77 6.56 0.77 2.66
N LEU A 78 5.48 1.53 2.92
CA LEU A 78 5.01 2.56 1.98
C LEU A 78 6.08 3.59 1.65
N ALA A 79 6.77 4.11 2.66
CA ALA A 79 7.84 5.08 2.46
C ALA A 79 8.99 4.49 1.63
N SER A 80 9.31 3.21 1.84
CA SER A 80 10.39 2.53 1.12
C SER A 80 10.12 2.30 -0.37
N ILE A 81 8.85 2.07 -0.75
CA ILE A 81 8.50 1.74 -2.15
C ILE A 81 8.22 2.99 -3.01
N GLU A 82 7.97 4.14 -2.38
CA GLU A 82 7.59 5.39 -3.07
C GLU A 82 8.56 5.76 -4.19
N LYS A 83 9.85 5.83 -3.86
CA LYS A 83 10.90 6.21 -4.83
C LYS A 83 10.99 5.22 -5.99
N GLY A 84 10.95 3.92 -5.70
CA GLY A 84 11.04 2.87 -6.74
C GLY A 84 9.87 2.92 -7.72
N ILE A 85 8.64 3.06 -7.19
CA ILE A 85 7.44 3.22 -8.01
C ILE A 85 7.53 4.48 -8.88
N GLN A 86 7.96 5.60 -8.30
CA GLN A 86 8.13 6.86 -9.04
C GLN A 86 9.15 6.69 -10.18
N GLU A 87 10.29 6.06 -9.93
CA GLU A 87 11.34 5.84 -10.94
C GLU A 87 10.86 4.95 -12.08
N ASP A 88 10.13 3.87 -11.79
CA ASP A 88 9.62 2.95 -12.81
C ASP A 88 8.57 3.61 -13.71
N ILE A 89 7.64 4.35 -13.12
CA ILE A 89 6.62 5.12 -13.86
C ILE A 89 7.30 6.20 -14.69
N SER A 90 8.24 6.94 -14.09
CA SER A 90 8.97 8.01 -14.78
C SER A 90 9.73 7.47 -15.99
N ARG A 91 10.40 6.32 -15.85
CA ARG A 91 11.12 5.66 -16.94
C ARG A 91 10.20 5.31 -18.13
N ARG A 92 8.92 5.06 -17.89
CA ARG A 92 7.95 4.72 -18.94
C ARG A 92 7.38 5.96 -19.64
N PHE A 93 7.09 7.02 -18.89
CA PHE A 93 6.28 8.14 -19.39
C PHE A 93 7.09 9.43 -19.63
N VAL A 94 8.24 9.60 -18.99
CA VAL A 94 9.12 10.75 -19.21
C VAL A 94 10.02 10.44 -20.40
N THR A 95 9.56 10.82 -21.60
CA THR A 95 10.23 10.56 -22.88
C THR A 95 11.18 11.69 -23.31
N GLY A 96 11.09 12.86 -22.67
CA GLY A 96 11.85 14.06 -23.08
C GLY A 96 11.26 14.80 -24.29
N ASP A 97 10.23 14.24 -24.93
CA ASP A 97 9.58 14.76 -26.13
C ASP A 97 8.06 14.81 -25.98
N PHE A 98 7.39 15.65 -26.79
CA PHE A 98 5.93 15.73 -26.85
C PHE A 98 5.31 14.48 -27.50
N TRP A 99 4.14 14.09 -27.01
CA TRP A 99 3.37 12.99 -27.57
C TRP A 99 2.55 13.49 -28.76
N ARG A 100 3.00 13.21 -29.99
CA ARG A 100 2.28 13.60 -31.22
C ARG A 100 1.42 12.46 -31.73
N GLY A 101 0.16 12.71 -32.08
CA GLY A 101 -0.72 11.68 -32.64
C GLY A 101 -2.12 12.17 -32.97
N GLN A 102 -3.03 11.25 -33.24
CA GLN A 102 -4.44 11.58 -33.43
C GLN A 102 -5.02 12.15 -32.14
N ALA A 103 -5.83 13.20 -32.26
CA ALA A 103 -6.46 13.86 -31.12
C ALA A 103 -7.20 12.85 -30.21
N GLY A 104 -6.93 12.90 -28.90
CA GLY A 104 -7.51 12.02 -27.89
C GLY A 104 -7.00 10.57 -27.84
N ALA A 105 -6.27 10.10 -28.86
CA ALA A 105 -5.80 8.70 -28.92
C ALA A 105 -4.77 8.39 -27.82
N HIS A 106 -3.96 9.38 -27.42
CA HIS A 106 -2.96 9.22 -26.37
C HIS A 106 -3.58 9.13 -24.98
N TYR A 107 -4.61 9.93 -24.70
CA TYR A 107 -5.31 9.88 -23.42
C TYR A 107 -5.89 8.50 -23.15
N ALA A 108 -6.68 7.97 -24.09
CA ALA A 108 -7.31 6.65 -23.93
C ALA A 108 -6.28 5.54 -23.74
N ARG A 109 -5.20 5.54 -24.54
CA ARG A 109 -4.13 4.55 -24.45
C ARG A 109 -3.40 4.61 -23.11
N ILE A 110 -3.03 5.81 -22.65
CA ILE A 110 -2.29 5.99 -21.39
C ILE A 110 -3.19 5.64 -20.22
N SER A 111 -4.45 6.08 -20.21
CA SER A 111 -5.42 5.70 -19.17
C SER A 111 -5.56 4.18 -19.07
N GLN A 112 -5.74 3.49 -20.19
CA GLN A 112 -5.83 2.04 -20.21
C GLN A 112 -4.55 1.37 -19.70
N GLU A 113 -3.36 1.86 -20.09
CA GLU A 113 -2.10 1.33 -19.58
C GLU A 113 -1.95 1.54 -18.07
N LEU A 114 -2.37 2.71 -17.56
CA LEU A 114 -2.35 2.99 -16.12
C LEU A 114 -3.23 2.01 -15.35
N ASP A 115 -4.43 1.72 -15.84
CA ASP A 115 -5.39 0.83 -15.19
C ASP A 115 -5.00 -0.65 -15.31
N GLU A 116 -4.60 -1.11 -16.50
CA GLU A 116 -4.38 -2.54 -16.77
C GLU A 116 -3.00 -3.02 -16.36
N ARG A 117 -1.99 -2.14 -16.37
CA ARG A 117 -0.59 -2.51 -16.11
C ARG A 117 -0.06 -1.90 -14.82
N TRP A 118 -0.17 -0.58 -14.67
CA TRP A 118 0.51 0.14 -13.59
C TRP A 118 -0.22 0.04 -12.25
N LEU A 119 -1.55 0.10 -12.25
CA LEU A 119 -2.33 -0.04 -11.01
C LEU A 119 -2.14 -1.44 -10.38
N PRO A 120 -2.19 -2.57 -11.13
CA PRO A 120 -1.81 -3.87 -10.59
C PRO A 120 -0.36 -3.94 -10.11
N TYR A 121 0.57 -3.24 -10.77
CA TYR A 121 1.95 -3.17 -10.32
C TYR A 121 2.09 -2.50 -8.96
N VAL A 122 1.55 -1.28 -8.79
CA VAL A 122 1.55 -0.56 -7.51
C VAL A 122 0.90 -1.39 -6.40
N ASN A 123 -0.25 -2.02 -6.69
CA ASN A 123 -0.93 -2.90 -5.72
C ASN A 123 -0.07 -4.10 -5.29
N ARG A 124 0.75 -4.67 -6.19
CA ARG A 124 1.68 -5.74 -5.83
C ARG A 124 2.82 -5.23 -4.95
N GLU A 125 3.38 -4.07 -5.28
CA GLU A 125 4.44 -3.45 -4.46
C GLU A 125 3.95 -3.17 -3.04
N MET A 126 2.73 -2.63 -2.88
CA MET A 126 2.12 -2.43 -1.57
C MET A 126 1.92 -3.74 -0.80
N LYS A 127 1.53 -4.83 -1.48
CA LYS A 127 1.33 -6.16 -0.86
C LYS A 127 2.63 -6.84 -0.37
N LYS A 128 3.81 -6.38 -0.80
CA LYS A 128 5.10 -6.93 -0.33
C LYS A 128 5.34 -6.70 1.16
N VAL A 129 4.63 -5.78 1.80
CA VAL A 129 4.64 -5.59 3.26
C VAL A 129 4.33 -6.89 4.02
N ASN A 130 3.56 -7.81 3.43
CA ASN A 130 3.25 -9.11 4.05
C ASN A 130 4.53 -9.90 4.40
N LEU A 131 5.62 -9.70 3.66
CA LEU A 131 6.91 -10.30 3.99
C LEU A 131 7.50 -9.71 5.28
N ALA A 132 7.41 -8.39 5.45
CA ALA A 132 7.84 -7.71 6.67
C ALA A 132 6.96 -8.09 7.87
N GLN A 133 5.65 -8.23 7.67
CA GLN A 133 4.73 -8.70 8.72
C GLN A 133 5.05 -10.13 9.16
N ALA A 134 5.38 -11.03 8.22
CA ALA A 134 5.76 -12.40 8.55
C ALA A 134 7.06 -12.49 9.39
N LEU A 135 7.94 -11.48 9.31
CA LEU A 135 9.12 -11.38 10.16
C LEU A 135 8.80 -10.89 11.58
N ILE A 136 7.63 -10.29 11.79
CA ILE A 136 7.12 -9.90 13.11
C ILE A 136 6.41 -11.08 13.78
N ASP A 137 5.62 -11.84 13.01
CA ASP A 137 4.82 -12.98 13.47
C ASP A 137 5.63 -14.29 13.51
N THR A 138 6.80 -14.27 14.14
CA THR A 138 7.62 -15.49 14.28
C THR A 138 7.08 -16.42 15.36
N PRO A 139 7.35 -17.74 15.27
CA PRO A 139 7.01 -18.68 16.34
C PRO A 139 7.61 -18.29 17.70
N GLU A 140 8.81 -17.72 17.70
CA GLU A 140 9.49 -17.23 18.91
C GLU A 140 8.76 -16.04 19.52
N GLU A 141 8.29 -15.10 18.69
CA GLU A 141 7.51 -13.95 19.15
C GLU A 141 6.17 -14.40 19.73
N TYR A 142 5.51 -15.39 19.11
CA TYR A 142 4.29 -15.97 19.65
C TYR A 142 4.52 -16.64 21.01
N ALA A 143 5.63 -17.37 21.17
CA ALA A 143 6.00 -17.99 22.44
C ALA A 143 6.29 -16.95 23.53
N ARG A 144 6.98 -15.85 23.19
CA ARG A 144 7.22 -14.71 24.08
C ARG A 144 5.91 -14.08 24.54
N LEU A 145 5.02 -13.75 23.60
CA LEU A 145 3.70 -13.17 23.89
C LEU A 145 2.86 -14.10 24.77
N SER A 146 2.85 -15.39 24.47
CA SER A 146 2.09 -16.38 25.25
C SER A 146 2.58 -16.50 26.69
N ALA A 147 3.88 -16.31 26.93
CA ALA A 147 4.50 -16.34 28.26
C ALA A 147 4.44 -15.00 29.00
N ALA A 148 4.10 -13.90 28.31
CA ALA A 148 4.01 -12.57 28.89
C ALA A 148 2.94 -12.50 29.99
N CYS A 149 3.06 -11.49 30.85
CA CYS A 149 2.11 -11.26 31.93
C CYS A 149 1.90 -12.50 32.84
N ASN A 150 3.00 -13.19 33.18
CA ASN A 150 2.99 -14.44 33.95
C ASN A 150 2.15 -15.57 33.31
N GLY A 151 2.05 -15.59 31.97
CA GLY A 151 1.29 -16.59 31.22
C GLY A 151 -0.21 -16.31 31.12
N GLU A 152 -0.68 -15.14 31.57
CA GLU A 152 -2.08 -14.69 31.46
C GLU A 152 -2.58 -14.78 30.00
N VAL A 153 -1.74 -14.39 29.03
CA VAL A 153 -2.09 -14.43 27.60
C VAL A 153 -2.46 -15.84 27.16
N LYS A 154 -1.65 -16.85 27.54
CA LYS A 154 -1.90 -18.25 27.22
C LYS A 154 -3.12 -18.83 27.95
N GLN A 155 -3.44 -18.32 29.14
CA GLN A 155 -4.61 -18.77 29.91
C GLN A 155 -5.91 -18.23 29.32
N LEU A 156 -5.95 -16.95 28.97
CA LEU A 156 -7.15 -16.29 28.41
C LEU A 156 -7.40 -16.67 26.94
N ALA A 157 -6.36 -17.09 26.22
CA ALA A 157 -6.49 -17.59 24.87
C ALA A 157 -7.09 -19.01 24.80
N GLN A 158 -7.17 -19.79 25.87
CA GLN A 158 -7.77 -21.15 25.82
C GLN A 158 -9.29 -21.13 25.89
#